data_AF-A0A381YR83-F1
#
_entry.id   AF-A0A381YR83-F1
#
_cell.length_a   1.000
_cell.length_b   1.000
_cell.length_c   1.000
_cell.angle_alpha   90.00
_cell.angle_beta   90.00
_cell.angle_gamma   90.00
#
_symmetry.space_group_name_H-M   'P 1'
#
loop_
_entity.id
_entity.type
_entity.pdbx_description
1 polymer ?
#
loop_
_entity_poly.entity_id
_entity_poly.type
_entity_poly.pdbx_seq_one_letter_code
_entity_poly.pdbx_strand_id
1 'polypeptide(L)'
;MKIISLIFLLSFSFTQSLDSIDIALGELRAVVENASRTGRRVLVDDFTGLDCPYCGYASFAVSDMLDEFPETLISAQWHFTNFTPADSDFDDCVLNGIAGECYEARAGFYGWDTINAVPFEVFNGGELLIGANSEDYAYNNYVPMYQNVVGDYTPYEIVINGLKDSLNIDYAVTVSLEIGASNQNQKVHVFVVEDNIMSLWWIFGDVYHNARNVVRHWISIESIDITDAGDSQTFSGSFEIDGEAWNPDSVKIIALVQNSVTSEIFQVQEKNINDFDYDQDGIIGNEDNCVDVYNPNQENTDNDELGDACDICDNASVWVSGNINGEVDIDQTYTIDIFDLLTLSDFVSGSSEPEACGYQISDINEDGSISLLDIFQFVALIMQG
;
A
#
# COMPACT_ATOMS: atom_id res chain seq x y z
N MET A 1 2.03 -73.85 -32.06
CA MET A 1 2.42 -72.52 -32.58
C MET A 1 1.60 -71.46 -31.86
N LYS A 2 2.17 -70.79 -30.87
CA LYS A 2 1.56 -69.61 -30.24
C LYS A 2 1.97 -68.39 -31.06
N ILE A 3 1.00 -67.66 -31.59
CA ILE A 3 1.23 -66.39 -32.29
C ILE A 3 1.30 -65.31 -31.22
N ILE A 4 2.48 -64.73 -31.05
CA ILE A 4 2.73 -63.59 -30.16
C ILE A 4 2.51 -62.34 -31.01
N SER A 5 1.42 -61.61 -30.76
CA SER A 5 1.19 -60.28 -31.35
C SER A 5 1.90 -59.23 -30.49
N LEU A 6 2.95 -58.63 -31.05
CA LEU A 6 3.66 -57.49 -30.47
C LEU A 6 2.87 -56.22 -30.79
N ILE A 7 2.27 -55.57 -29.78
CA ILE A 7 1.61 -54.27 -29.94
C ILE A 7 2.67 -53.20 -29.65
N PHE A 8 3.06 -52.45 -30.68
CA PHE A 8 3.89 -51.26 -30.55
C PHE A 8 3.00 -50.10 -30.06
N LEU A 9 3.22 -49.62 -28.84
CA LEU A 9 2.67 -48.37 -28.34
C LEU A 9 3.49 -47.21 -28.94
N LEU A 10 2.96 -46.54 -29.97
CA LEU A 10 3.45 -45.23 -30.38
C LEU A 10 2.92 -44.18 -29.40
N SER A 11 3.82 -43.60 -28.60
CA SER A 11 3.55 -42.35 -27.88
C SER A 11 3.59 -41.20 -28.89
N PHE A 12 2.42 -40.63 -29.21
CA PHE A 12 2.36 -39.34 -29.88
C PHE A 12 2.55 -38.24 -28.85
N SER A 13 3.65 -37.50 -28.94
CA SER A 13 3.80 -36.22 -28.25
C SER A 13 2.77 -35.25 -28.83
N PHE A 14 1.70 -34.97 -28.08
CA PHE A 14 0.80 -33.86 -28.40
C PHE A 14 1.55 -32.56 -28.10
N THR A 15 2.12 -31.93 -29.12
CA THR A 15 2.42 -30.50 -29.05
C THR A 15 1.09 -29.76 -28.94
N GLN A 16 0.81 -29.17 -27.77
CA GLN A 16 -0.28 -28.22 -27.62
C GLN A 16 0.02 -27.01 -28.52
N SER A 17 -0.62 -26.97 -29.69
CA SER A 17 -0.71 -25.76 -30.49
C SER A 17 -1.66 -24.84 -29.75
N LEU A 18 -1.15 -23.78 -29.15
CA LEU A 18 -1.98 -22.71 -28.60
C LEU A 18 -2.94 -22.23 -29.70
N ASP A 19 -4.21 -22.06 -29.34
CA ASP A 19 -5.21 -21.55 -30.28
C ASP A 19 -4.79 -20.14 -30.71
N SER A 20 -5.01 -19.81 -31.98
CA SER A 20 -4.81 -18.46 -32.51
C SER A 20 -5.59 -17.40 -31.73
N ILE A 21 -6.71 -17.78 -31.11
CA ILE A 21 -7.50 -16.92 -30.23
C ILE A 21 -6.75 -16.69 -28.90
N ASP A 22 -6.14 -17.71 -28.31
CA ASP A 22 -5.37 -17.59 -27.06
C ASP A 22 -4.09 -16.77 -27.26
N ILE A 23 -3.44 -16.91 -28.41
CA ILE A 23 -2.30 -16.07 -28.80
C ILE A 23 -2.75 -14.62 -28.95
N ALA A 24 -3.87 -14.36 -29.65
CA ALA A 24 -4.39 -13.01 -29.81
C ALA A 24 -4.90 -12.40 -28.49
N LEU A 25 -5.46 -13.21 -27.58
CA LEU A 25 -5.85 -12.78 -26.24
C LEU A 25 -4.63 -12.49 -25.37
N GLY A 26 -3.57 -13.30 -25.48
CA GLY A 26 -2.30 -13.07 -24.80
C GLY A 26 -1.59 -11.82 -25.31
N GLU A 27 -1.59 -11.58 -26.63
CA GLU A 27 -1.07 -10.36 -27.24
C GLU A 27 -1.93 -9.14 -26.88
N LEU A 28 -3.26 -9.25 -26.90
CA LEU A 28 -4.15 -8.18 -26.47
C LEU A 28 -4.00 -7.89 -24.97
N ARG A 29 -3.87 -8.92 -24.14
CA ARG A 29 -3.60 -8.79 -22.70
C ARG A 29 -2.25 -8.13 -22.46
N ALA A 30 -1.20 -8.54 -23.15
CA ALA A 30 0.11 -7.90 -23.08
C ALA A 30 0.06 -6.45 -23.59
N VAL A 31 -0.68 -6.15 -24.66
CA VAL A 31 -0.85 -4.78 -25.16
C VAL A 31 -1.68 -3.93 -24.21
N VAL A 32 -2.72 -4.48 -23.57
CA VAL A 32 -3.56 -3.80 -22.57
C VAL A 32 -2.76 -3.59 -21.27
N GLU A 33 -2.04 -4.60 -20.78
CA GLU A 33 -1.16 -4.50 -19.61
C GLU A 33 0.00 -3.52 -19.88
N ASN A 34 0.56 -3.49 -21.09
CA ASN A 34 1.64 -2.57 -21.45
C ASN A 34 1.12 -1.14 -21.73
N ALA A 35 -0.10 -0.98 -22.27
CA ALA A 35 -0.77 0.31 -22.38
C ALA A 35 -1.22 0.84 -21.00
N SER A 36 -1.57 -0.06 -20.08
CA SER A 36 -1.87 0.23 -18.67
C SER A 36 -0.63 0.62 -17.85
N ARG A 37 0.57 0.22 -18.28
CA ARG A 37 1.85 0.55 -17.61
C ARG A 37 2.53 1.83 -18.12
N THR A 38 2.10 2.37 -19.27
CA THR A 38 2.83 3.46 -19.97
C THR A 38 2.07 4.79 -20.04
N GLY A 39 0.80 4.81 -19.63
CA GLY A 39 -0.01 6.02 -19.58
C GLY A 39 0.18 6.78 -18.27
N ARG A 40 0.45 8.08 -18.35
CA ARG A 40 0.43 8.99 -17.21
C ARG A 40 -0.94 8.94 -16.52
N ARG A 41 -0.95 8.63 -15.22
CA ARG A 41 -2.13 8.80 -14.37
C ARG A 41 -2.33 10.27 -14.01
N VAL A 42 -3.52 10.61 -13.52
CA VAL A 42 -3.89 11.99 -13.22
C VAL A 42 -4.06 12.16 -11.72
N LEU A 43 -3.31 13.11 -11.15
CA LEU A 43 -3.59 13.63 -9.82
C LEU A 43 -4.49 14.86 -9.94
N VAL A 44 -5.51 14.91 -9.09
CA VAL A 44 -6.29 16.12 -8.79
C VAL A 44 -5.92 16.57 -7.39
N ASP A 45 -5.22 17.68 -7.28
CA ASP A 45 -5.11 18.39 -6.01
C ASP A 45 -6.43 19.15 -5.78
N ASP A 46 -7.23 18.70 -4.81
CA ASP A 46 -8.51 19.26 -4.39
C ASP A 46 -8.29 20.18 -3.17
N PHE A 47 -8.30 21.49 -3.38
CA PHE A 47 -8.12 22.47 -2.31
C PHE A 47 -9.47 22.93 -1.79
N THR A 48 -9.80 22.57 -0.55
CA THR A 48 -11.17 22.56 -0.06
C THR A 48 -11.28 22.93 1.43
N GLY A 49 -12.46 22.75 2.01
CA GLY A 49 -12.76 22.91 3.44
C GLY A 49 -14.21 22.55 3.75
N LEU A 50 -14.45 21.86 4.86
CA LEU A 50 -15.79 21.35 5.23
C LEU A 50 -16.84 22.46 5.43
N ASP A 51 -16.44 23.63 5.96
CA ASP A 51 -17.29 24.80 6.23
C ASP A 51 -17.36 25.81 5.07
N CYS A 52 -16.76 25.47 3.93
CA CYS A 52 -16.78 26.33 2.74
C CYS A 52 -18.02 26.00 1.86
N PRO A 53 -18.93 26.97 1.64
CA PRO A 53 -20.23 26.71 0.99
C PRO A 53 -20.18 26.17 -0.45
N TYR A 54 -19.06 26.37 -1.15
CA TYR A 54 -18.87 25.90 -2.51
C TYR A 54 -17.95 24.68 -2.61
N CYS A 55 -17.25 24.37 -1.53
CA CYS A 55 -16.21 23.35 -1.49
C CYS A 55 -16.76 21.95 -1.70
N GLY A 56 -17.88 21.62 -1.05
CA GLY A 56 -18.52 20.33 -1.25
C GLY A 56 -18.95 20.09 -2.70
N TYR A 57 -19.35 21.12 -3.47
CA TYR A 57 -19.67 20.91 -4.90
C TYR A 57 -18.46 20.45 -5.71
N ALA A 58 -17.28 21.00 -5.43
CA ALA A 58 -16.04 20.61 -6.11
C ALA A 58 -15.57 19.22 -5.66
N SER A 59 -15.47 19.02 -4.34
CA SER A 59 -14.99 17.77 -3.76
C SER A 59 -15.91 16.58 -4.07
N PHE A 60 -17.23 16.77 -4.15
CA PHE A 60 -18.16 15.70 -4.51
C PHE A 60 -18.03 15.33 -5.99
N ALA A 61 -17.85 16.31 -6.87
CA ALA A 61 -17.57 16.05 -8.28
C ALA A 61 -16.24 15.28 -8.47
N VAL A 62 -15.20 15.59 -7.70
CA VAL A 62 -13.95 14.80 -7.69
C VAL A 62 -14.22 13.38 -7.16
N SER A 63 -15.02 13.22 -6.11
CA SER A 63 -15.41 11.89 -5.61
C SER A 63 -16.13 11.05 -6.66
N ASP A 64 -17.10 11.61 -7.37
CA ASP A 64 -17.80 10.93 -8.48
C ASP A 64 -16.82 10.52 -9.58
N MET A 65 -15.84 11.38 -9.90
CA MET A 65 -14.81 11.05 -10.88
C MET A 65 -13.86 9.95 -10.42
N LEU A 66 -13.54 9.84 -9.13
CA LEU A 66 -12.73 8.73 -8.60
C LEU A 66 -13.46 7.40 -8.76
N ASP A 67 -14.78 7.40 -8.56
CA ASP A 67 -15.60 6.20 -8.71
C ASP A 67 -15.76 5.81 -10.19
N GLU A 68 -15.72 6.78 -11.12
CA GLU A 68 -15.79 6.52 -12.56
C GLU A 68 -14.44 6.19 -13.21
N PHE A 69 -13.34 6.76 -12.73
CA PHE A 69 -11.99 6.61 -13.27
C PHE A 69 -10.97 6.04 -12.26
N PRO A 70 -11.27 4.94 -11.54
CA PRO A 70 -10.49 4.48 -10.38
C PRO A 70 -9.05 4.04 -10.73
N GLU A 71 -8.81 3.61 -11.97
CA GLU A 71 -7.49 3.11 -12.38
C GLU A 71 -6.50 4.22 -12.76
N THR A 72 -7.03 5.40 -13.11
CA THR A 72 -6.27 6.45 -13.81
C THR A 72 -6.38 7.81 -13.14
N LEU A 73 -7.34 8.02 -12.25
CA LEU A 73 -7.52 9.24 -11.46
C LEU A 73 -7.20 8.97 -9.99
N ILE A 74 -6.41 9.86 -9.41
CA ILE A 74 -6.05 9.90 -8.00
C ILE A 74 -6.37 11.32 -7.52
N SER A 75 -6.83 11.48 -6.29
CA SER A 75 -6.98 12.80 -5.68
C SER A 75 -6.07 12.96 -4.46
N ALA A 76 -5.73 14.20 -4.13
CA ALA A 76 -5.18 14.57 -2.84
C ALA A 76 -5.98 15.78 -2.35
N GLN A 77 -6.66 15.62 -1.21
CA GLN A 77 -7.54 16.65 -0.68
C GLN A 77 -6.85 17.44 0.43
N TRP A 78 -6.74 18.74 0.22
CA TRP A 78 -6.04 19.67 1.09
C TRP A 78 -7.06 20.61 1.73
N HIS A 79 -7.16 20.57 3.05
CA HIS A 79 -8.13 21.39 3.79
C HIS A 79 -7.51 22.70 4.25
N PHE A 80 -8.20 23.80 3.97
CA PHE A 80 -7.79 25.12 4.42
C PHE A 80 -8.33 25.38 5.83
N THR A 81 -7.45 25.71 6.78
CA THR A 81 -7.80 25.94 8.19
C THR A 81 -8.97 26.90 8.40
N ASN A 82 -9.10 27.96 7.59
CA ASN A 82 -10.20 28.93 7.78
C ASN A 82 -11.59 28.39 7.41
N PHE A 83 -11.66 27.28 6.69
CA PHE A 83 -12.90 26.61 6.30
C PHE A 83 -12.99 25.19 6.86
N THR A 84 -12.19 24.89 7.88
CA THR A 84 -12.14 23.56 8.49
C THR A 84 -12.50 23.71 9.98
N PRO A 85 -13.44 22.90 10.49
CA PRO A 85 -13.83 22.96 11.90
C PRO A 85 -12.64 22.69 12.82
N ALA A 86 -12.50 23.52 13.86
CA ALA A 86 -11.37 23.44 14.80
C ALA A 86 -11.35 22.17 15.68
N ASP A 87 -12.42 21.37 15.64
CA ASP A 87 -12.55 20.07 16.28
C ASP A 87 -12.32 18.89 15.32
N SER A 88 -11.97 19.16 14.06
CA SER A 88 -11.55 18.15 13.09
C SER A 88 -10.03 18.11 12.94
N ASP A 89 -9.51 17.01 12.41
CA ASP A 89 -8.07 16.77 12.15
C ASP A 89 -7.68 17.01 10.68
N PHE A 90 -8.55 17.64 9.90
CA PHE A 90 -8.49 17.69 8.44
C PHE A 90 -7.39 18.63 7.92
N ASP A 91 -7.06 19.68 8.68
CA ASP A 91 -6.01 20.65 8.37
C ASP A 91 -4.72 20.44 9.18
N ASP A 92 -4.65 19.35 9.97
CA ASP A 92 -3.50 19.01 10.83
C ASP A 92 -2.33 18.35 10.07
N CYS A 93 -2.27 18.50 8.75
CA CYS A 93 -1.27 17.83 7.94
C CYS A 93 0.16 18.16 8.37
N VAL A 94 1.03 17.14 8.44
CA VAL A 94 2.43 17.27 8.85
C VAL A 94 3.34 17.31 7.62
N LEU A 95 4.13 18.37 7.47
CA LEU A 95 5.15 18.53 6.45
C LEU A 95 6.55 18.40 7.05
N ASN A 96 7.31 17.36 6.67
CA ASN A 96 8.67 17.10 7.17
C ASN A 96 8.79 17.16 8.71
N GLY A 97 7.82 16.61 9.43
CA GLY A 97 7.78 16.59 10.90
C GLY A 97 7.30 17.88 11.56
N ILE A 98 6.82 18.86 10.78
CA ILE A 98 6.22 20.10 11.29
C ILE A 98 4.72 20.08 10.96
N ALA A 99 3.88 20.18 11.99
CA ALA A 99 2.42 20.23 11.82
C ALA A 99 1.98 21.57 11.24
N GLY A 100 1.01 21.51 10.31
CA GLY A 100 0.41 22.65 9.64
C GLY A 100 1.11 23.08 8.34
N GLU A 101 0.52 24.08 7.69
CA GLU A 101 1.02 24.74 6.46
C GLU A 101 1.08 23.88 5.19
N CYS A 102 0.67 22.60 5.23
CA CYS A 102 0.63 21.74 4.03
C CYS A 102 -0.22 22.34 2.91
N TYR A 103 -1.40 22.89 3.25
CA TYR A 103 -2.31 23.50 2.28
C TYR A 103 -1.61 24.62 1.52
N GLU A 104 -1.05 25.62 2.22
CA GLU A 104 -0.38 26.76 1.59
C GLU A 104 0.90 26.35 0.87
N ALA A 105 1.66 25.40 1.44
CA ALA A 105 2.87 24.88 0.81
C ALA A 105 2.56 24.20 -0.52
N ARG A 106 1.49 23.39 -0.59
CA ARG A 106 1.05 22.75 -1.83
C ARG A 106 0.44 23.77 -2.80
N ALA A 107 -0.49 24.59 -2.33
CA ALA A 107 -1.14 25.63 -3.13
C ALA A 107 -0.13 26.64 -3.72
N GLY A 108 1.01 26.85 -3.03
CA GLY A 108 2.11 27.69 -3.47
C GLY A 108 2.68 27.30 -4.84
N PHE A 109 2.69 26.00 -5.18
CA PHE A 109 3.11 25.52 -6.52
C PHE A 109 2.21 26.05 -7.64
N TYR A 110 0.98 26.44 -7.32
CA TYR A 110 -0.04 26.87 -8.27
C TYR A 110 -0.31 28.38 -8.19
N GLY A 111 0.48 29.11 -7.40
CA GLY A 111 0.35 30.56 -7.28
C GLY A 111 -0.72 31.00 -6.29
N TRP A 112 -0.82 30.32 -5.14
CA TRP A 112 -1.71 30.66 -4.03
C TRP A 112 -1.78 32.17 -3.71
N ASP A 113 -0.64 32.86 -3.71
CA ASP A 113 -0.54 34.31 -3.49
C ASP A 113 -1.42 35.16 -4.44
N THR A 114 -1.76 34.60 -5.60
CA THR A 114 -2.62 35.24 -6.61
C THR A 114 -4.03 34.64 -6.64
N ILE A 115 -4.16 33.31 -6.46
CA ILE A 115 -5.46 32.62 -6.47
C ILE A 115 -6.31 33.09 -5.30
N ASN A 116 -5.81 32.90 -4.06
CA ASN A 116 -6.45 33.27 -2.79
C ASN A 116 -7.98 33.01 -2.78
N ALA A 117 -8.39 31.84 -3.25
CA ALA A 117 -9.78 31.42 -3.42
C ALA A 117 -9.89 29.92 -3.12
N VAL A 118 -11.03 29.51 -2.55
CA VAL A 118 -11.34 28.11 -2.18
C VAL A 118 -12.83 27.86 -2.51
N PRO A 119 -13.20 26.74 -3.16
CA PRO A 119 -12.32 25.67 -3.62
C PRO A 119 -11.59 26.00 -4.92
N PHE A 120 -10.55 25.23 -5.23
CA PHE A 120 -9.94 25.18 -6.56
C PHE A 120 -9.25 23.83 -6.77
N GLU A 121 -9.19 23.38 -8.03
CA GLU A 121 -8.71 22.05 -8.39
C GLU A 121 -7.60 22.17 -9.42
N VAL A 122 -6.56 21.34 -9.25
CA VAL A 122 -5.42 21.33 -10.17
C VAL A 122 -5.16 19.93 -10.68
N PHE A 123 -5.22 19.76 -11.99
CA PHE A 123 -4.99 18.49 -12.69
C PHE A 123 -3.55 18.42 -13.18
N ASN A 124 -2.82 17.42 -12.70
CA ASN A 124 -1.39 17.18 -13.00
C ASN A 124 -0.51 18.44 -12.89
N GLY A 125 -0.87 19.34 -11.97
CA GLY A 125 -0.16 20.57 -11.67
C GLY A 125 -0.15 21.63 -12.78
N GLY A 126 -1.02 21.49 -13.78
CA GLY A 126 -1.10 22.42 -14.93
C GLY A 126 -2.48 23.03 -15.13
N GLU A 127 -3.50 22.20 -15.38
CA GLU A 127 -4.87 22.66 -15.65
C GLU A 127 -5.57 23.00 -14.32
N LEU A 128 -6.10 24.22 -14.20
CA LEU A 128 -6.64 24.75 -12.95
C LEU A 128 -8.03 25.36 -13.15
N LEU A 129 -8.96 25.03 -12.24
CA LEU A 129 -10.28 25.66 -12.15
C LEU A 129 -10.49 26.22 -10.74
N ILE A 130 -11.07 27.43 -10.65
CA ILE A 130 -11.40 28.07 -9.36
C ILE A 130 -12.91 28.05 -9.17
N GLY A 131 -13.34 27.50 -8.03
CA GLY A 131 -14.71 27.52 -7.56
C GLY A 131 -15.65 26.56 -8.29
N ALA A 132 -16.73 26.22 -7.59
CA ALA A 132 -17.83 25.42 -8.12
C ALA A 132 -19.16 26.04 -7.66
N ASN A 133 -20.12 26.20 -8.57
CA ASN A 133 -21.47 26.71 -8.21
C ASN A 133 -22.53 25.60 -8.11
N SER A 134 -22.21 24.41 -8.58
CA SER A 134 -22.93 23.15 -8.37
C SER A 134 -21.99 21.99 -8.70
N GLU A 135 -22.29 20.81 -8.19
CA GLU A 135 -21.58 19.57 -8.50
C GLU A 135 -21.59 19.25 -10.00
N ASP A 136 -22.78 19.32 -10.63
CA ASP A 136 -22.91 19.18 -12.10
C ASP A 136 -21.99 20.13 -12.88
N TYR A 137 -21.83 21.37 -12.42
CA TYR A 137 -20.98 22.34 -13.09
C TYR A 137 -19.51 21.93 -12.94
N ALA A 138 -19.09 21.60 -11.72
CA ALA A 138 -17.74 21.16 -11.42
C ALA A 138 -17.36 19.94 -12.27
N TYR A 139 -18.16 18.88 -12.19
CA TYR A 139 -17.96 17.63 -12.94
C TYR A 139 -17.88 17.86 -14.46
N ASN A 140 -18.80 18.65 -15.04
CA ASN A 140 -18.79 18.95 -16.47
C ASN A 140 -17.56 19.76 -16.96
N ASN A 141 -16.85 20.45 -16.07
CA ASN A 141 -15.59 21.13 -16.39
C ASN A 141 -14.36 20.25 -16.09
N TYR A 142 -14.39 19.45 -15.02
CA TYR A 142 -13.29 18.59 -14.63
C TYR A 142 -13.06 17.42 -15.60
N VAL A 143 -14.11 16.78 -16.10
CA VAL A 143 -13.95 15.64 -17.02
C VAL A 143 -13.17 16.02 -18.29
N PRO A 144 -13.46 17.13 -18.99
CA PRO A 144 -12.61 17.60 -20.09
C PRO A 144 -11.16 17.89 -19.68
N MET A 145 -10.92 18.47 -18.50
CA MET A 145 -9.56 18.73 -18.01
C MET A 145 -8.79 17.44 -17.78
N TYR A 146 -9.40 16.45 -17.12
CA TYR A 146 -8.86 15.10 -16.96
C TYR A 146 -8.55 14.43 -18.30
N GLN A 147 -9.49 14.48 -19.25
CA GLN A 147 -9.33 13.89 -20.59
C GLN A 147 -8.19 14.51 -21.39
N ASN A 148 -7.81 15.76 -21.10
CA ASN A 148 -6.68 16.42 -21.76
C ASN A 148 -5.31 15.90 -21.31
N VAL A 149 -5.22 15.31 -20.11
CA VAL A 149 -3.93 14.97 -19.48
C VAL A 149 -3.74 13.48 -19.20
N VAL A 150 -4.82 12.70 -19.16
CA VAL A 150 -4.78 11.25 -18.90
C VAL A 150 -4.16 10.49 -20.06
N GLY A 151 -3.31 9.50 -19.74
CA GLY A 151 -2.71 8.62 -20.73
C GLY A 151 -1.64 9.29 -21.59
N ASP A 152 -1.26 10.53 -21.28
CA ASP A 152 -0.09 11.16 -21.86
C ASP A 152 1.16 10.33 -21.60
N TYR A 153 2.13 10.47 -22.49
CA TYR A 153 3.38 9.72 -22.35
C TYR A 153 4.14 10.16 -21.11
N THR A 154 4.63 9.18 -20.35
CA THR A 154 5.54 9.40 -19.22
C THR A 154 6.69 8.40 -19.25
N PRO A 155 7.93 8.82 -18.97
CA PRO A 155 9.06 7.90 -18.85
C PRO A 155 9.14 7.23 -17.48
N TYR A 156 8.30 7.62 -16.52
CA TYR A 156 8.38 7.17 -15.13
C TYR A 156 7.37 6.06 -14.83
N GLU A 157 7.86 5.04 -14.17
CA GLU A 157 7.04 4.08 -13.43
C GLU A 157 7.30 4.28 -11.92
N ILE A 158 6.23 4.19 -11.13
CA ILE A 158 6.28 4.34 -9.67
C ILE A 158 5.69 3.07 -9.06
N VAL A 159 6.47 2.41 -8.21
CA VAL A 159 6.04 1.28 -7.39
C VAL A 159 6.08 1.71 -5.93
N ILE A 160 4.97 1.49 -5.22
CA ILE A 160 4.85 1.77 -3.79
C ILE A 160 4.68 0.43 -3.08
N ASN A 161 5.52 0.17 -2.09
CA ASN A 161 5.46 -1.03 -1.28
C ASN A 161 5.93 -0.72 0.14
N GLY A 162 5.88 -1.70 1.03
CA GLY A 162 6.31 -1.51 2.41
C GLY A 162 6.01 -2.69 3.31
N LEU A 163 6.19 -2.46 4.60
CA LEU A 163 5.80 -3.36 5.68
C LEU A 163 4.85 -2.60 6.61
N LYS A 164 3.80 -3.29 7.06
CA LYS A 164 2.85 -2.79 8.05
C LYS A 164 2.94 -3.66 9.30
N ASP A 165 3.38 -3.06 10.39
CA ASP A 165 3.35 -3.67 11.73
C ASP A 165 2.37 -2.90 12.60
N SER A 166 1.14 -3.42 12.70
CA SER A 166 0.04 -2.77 13.41
C SER A 166 -0.24 -1.34 12.90
N LEU A 167 0.16 -0.30 13.66
CA LEU A 167 0.04 1.12 13.30
C LEU A 167 1.33 1.71 12.73
N ASN A 168 2.44 0.98 12.75
CA ASN A 168 3.72 1.43 12.21
C ASN A 168 3.85 0.99 10.76
N ILE A 169 4.18 1.94 9.89
CA ILE A 169 4.33 1.71 8.45
C ILE A 169 5.74 2.07 8.03
N ASP A 170 6.46 1.10 7.49
CA ASP A 170 7.70 1.31 6.75
C ASP A 170 7.38 1.25 5.26
N TYR A 171 7.74 2.28 4.50
CA TYR A 171 7.44 2.35 3.08
C TYR A 171 8.69 2.46 2.22
N ALA A 172 8.57 2.00 0.99
CA ALA A 172 9.53 2.14 -0.09
C ALA A 172 8.80 2.55 -1.38
N VAL A 173 9.15 3.72 -1.91
CA VAL A 173 8.71 4.21 -3.22
C VAL A 173 9.87 4.04 -4.19
N THR A 174 9.71 3.18 -5.18
CA THR A 174 10.70 2.99 -6.24
C THR A 174 10.23 3.70 -7.51
N VAL A 175 11.07 4.60 -8.01
CA VAL A 175 10.87 5.26 -9.31
C VAL A 175 11.84 4.68 -10.32
N SER A 176 11.33 4.19 -11.44
CA SER A 176 12.11 3.65 -12.56
C SER A 176 11.89 4.46 -13.84
N LEU A 177 12.89 4.41 -14.74
CA LEU A 177 12.83 5.02 -16.06
C LEU A 177 12.67 3.95 -17.15
N GLU A 178 11.56 3.95 -17.87
CA GLU A 178 11.36 3.07 -19.03
C GLU A 178 12.25 3.48 -20.21
N ILE A 179 12.50 4.79 -20.33
CA ILE A 179 13.46 5.36 -21.27
C ILE A 179 14.29 6.42 -20.58
N GLY A 180 15.50 6.69 -21.10
CA GLY A 180 16.34 7.76 -20.57
C GLY A 180 15.64 9.12 -20.67
N ALA A 181 15.68 9.87 -19.57
CA ALA A 181 15.03 11.17 -19.44
C ALA A 181 15.92 12.14 -18.65
N SER A 182 15.72 13.45 -18.86
CA SER A 182 16.40 14.47 -18.06
C SER A 182 15.59 14.75 -16.80
N ASN A 183 16.14 14.38 -15.65
CA ASN A 183 15.52 14.59 -14.34
C ASN A 183 15.87 15.92 -13.67
N GLN A 184 16.34 16.90 -14.46
CA GLN A 184 16.57 18.25 -13.94
C GLN A 184 15.28 18.86 -13.36
N ASN A 185 15.33 19.21 -12.07
CA ASN A 185 14.20 19.76 -11.29
C ASN A 185 13.06 18.76 -11.04
N GLN A 186 13.24 17.48 -11.35
CA GLN A 186 12.23 16.47 -11.05
C GLN A 186 12.40 16.01 -9.60
N LYS A 187 11.28 15.97 -8.89
CA LYS A 187 11.23 15.56 -7.49
C LYS A 187 10.15 14.52 -7.25
N VAL A 188 10.43 13.60 -6.34
CA VAL A 188 9.42 12.69 -5.79
C VAL A 188 8.80 13.33 -4.57
N HIS A 189 7.47 13.33 -4.54
CA HIS A 189 6.70 13.69 -3.36
C HIS A 189 5.97 12.45 -2.86
N VAL A 190 5.95 12.26 -1.54
CA VAL A 190 5.23 11.17 -0.88
C VAL A 190 4.25 11.75 0.12
N PHE A 191 2.97 11.41 -0.06
CA PHE A 191 1.87 11.79 0.81
C PHE A 191 1.29 10.56 1.49
N VAL A 192 0.91 10.70 2.75
CA VAL A 192 0.00 9.79 3.44
C VAL A 192 -1.37 10.44 3.42
N VAL A 193 -2.36 9.71 2.94
CA VAL A 193 -3.74 10.18 2.87
C VAL A 193 -4.66 9.20 3.57
N GLU A 194 -5.77 9.70 4.06
CA GLU A 194 -6.88 8.89 4.55
C GLU A 194 -8.09 9.08 3.62
N ASP A 195 -8.60 7.98 3.09
CA ASP A 195 -9.74 7.98 2.18
C ASP A 195 -11.07 7.71 2.90
N ASN A 196 -12.18 7.99 2.24
CA ASN A 196 -13.53 7.63 2.69
C ASN A 196 -13.92 8.07 4.12
N ILE A 197 -13.52 9.28 4.53
CA ILE A 197 -13.89 9.81 5.84
C ILE A 197 -15.29 10.43 5.76
N MET A 198 -16.28 9.82 6.40
CA MET A 198 -17.65 10.35 6.42
C MET A 198 -17.70 11.66 7.21
N SER A 199 -17.96 12.77 6.51
CA SER A 199 -17.91 14.11 7.10
C SER A 199 -19.21 14.88 6.88
N LEU A 200 -19.45 15.86 7.75
CA LEU A 200 -20.51 16.84 7.59
C LEU A 200 -19.96 18.05 6.82
N TRP A 201 -20.51 18.28 5.62
CA TRP A 201 -20.17 19.40 4.76
C TRP A 201 -21.25 20.47 4.84
N TRP A 202 -20.84 21.73 4.91
CA TRP A 202 -21.76 22.85 4.89
C TRP A 202 -21.87 23.46 3.48
N ILE A 203 -22.95 23.14 2.76
CA ILE A 203 -23.22 23.57 1.37
C ILE A 203 -24.59 24.26 1.32
N PHE A 204 -24.66 25.47 1.88
CA PHE A 204 -25.95 26.16 2.13
C PHE A 204 -26.96 25.31 2.94
N GLY A 205 -26.43 24.38 3.72
CA GLY A 205 -27.14 23.34 4.45
C GLY A 205 -26.21 22.16 4.73
N ASP A 206 -26.56 21.37 5.72
CA ASP A 206 -25.72 20.25 6.16
C ASP A 206 -25.92 19.05 5.23
N VAL A 207 -24.82 18.53 4.70
CA VAL A 207 -24.80 17.35 3.81
C VAL A 207 -23.73 16.39 4.31
N TYR A 208 -24.10 15.13 4.52
CA TYR A 208 -23.13 14.08 4.82
C TYR A 208 -22.55 13.52 3.52
N HIS A 209 -21.23 13.47 3.44
CA HIS A 209 -20.51 12.89 2.32
C HIS A 209 -19.09 12.51 2.73
N ASN A 210 -18.52 11.52 2.04
CA ASN A 210 -17.13 11.15 2.26
C ASN A 210 -16.19 12.25 1.75
N ALA A 211 -15.27 12.68 2.60
CA ALA A 211 -14.03 13.27 2.17
C ALA A 211 -13.12 12.17 1.62
N ARG A 212 -12.40 12.47 0.53
CA ARG A 212 -11.61 11.51 -0.23
C ARG A 212 -10.15 11.91 -0.19
N ASN A 213 -9.27 10.95 0.09
CA ASN A 213 -7.81 11.16 0.14
C ASN A 213 -7.37 12.44 0.88
N VAL A 214 -7.89 12.66 2.10
CA VAL A 214 -7.47 13.79 2.94
C VAL A 214 -6.01 13.63 3.30
N VAL A 215 -5.18 14.61 2.96
CA VAL A 215 -3.74 14.51 3.19
C VAL A 215 -3.45 14.66 4.67
N ARG A 216 -2.84 13.62 5.24
CA ARG A 216 -2.43 13.55 6.63
C ARG A 216 -0.96 13.90 6.80
N HIS A 217 -0.06 13.31 6.02
CA HIS A 217 1.35 13.66 6.03
C HIS A 217 1.87 13.96 4.63
N TRP A 218 2.79 14.91 4.53
CA TRP A 218 3.66 15.10 3.38
C TRP A 218 5.09 14.81 3.84
N ILE A 219 5.51 13.56 3.64
CA ILE A 219 6.69 12.98 4.29
C ILE A 219 7.98 13.41 3.61
N SER A 220 8.03 13.38 2.28
CA SER A 220 9.28 13.65 1.56
C SER A 220 9.10 14.47 0.29
N ILE A 221 10.17 15.20 -0.05
CA ILE A 221 10.35 15.97 -1.28
C ILE A 221 11.80 15.80 -1.73
N GLU A 222 12.07 14.77 -2.51
CA GLU A 222 13.44 14.33 -2.82
C GLU A 222 13.76 14.44 -4.30
N SER A 223 15.02 14.68 -4.64
CA SER A 223 15.47 14.80 -6.04
C SER A 223 15.65 13.42 -6.67
N ILE A 224 15.34 13.33 -7.97
CA ILE A 224 15.59 12.13 -8.78
C ILE A 224 16.93 12.30 -9.50
N ASP A 225 17.86 11.35 -9.28
CA ASP A 225 19.22 11.41 -9.80
C ASP A 225 19.49 10.43 -10.96
N ILE A 226 18.58 9.49 -11.21
CA ILE A 226 18.66 8.53 -12.33
C ILE A 226 18.50 9.20 -13.69
N THR A 227 19.06 8.63 -14.76
CA THR A 227 18.99 9.25 -16.11
C THR A 227 18.86 8.27 -17.26
N ASP A 228 19.33 7.04 -17.10
CA ASP A 228 19.34 6.04 -18.17
C ASP A 228 18.10 5.12 -18.11
N ALA A 229 17.76 4.52 -19.26
CA ALA A 229 16.66 3.56 -19.32
C ALA A 229 16.98 2.31 -18.49
N GLY A 230 16.04 1.87 -17.68
CA GLY A 230 16.17 0.77 -16.73
C GLY A 230 16.80 1.16 -15.40
N ASP A 231 17.24 2.40 -15.22
CA ASP A 231 17.64 2.89 -13.90
C ASP A 231 16.43 2.97 -12.97
N SER A 232 16.67 2.72 -11.68
CA SER A 232 15.68 2.90 -10.62
C SER A 232 16.31 3.55 -9.39
N GLN A 233 15.48 4.26 -8.62
CA GLN A 233 15.85 4.89 -7.36
C GLN A 233 14.73 4.66 -6.34
N THR A 234 15.10 4.23 -5.14
CA THR A 234 14.15 3.96 -4.05
C THR A 234 14.25 5.04 -2.98
N PHE A 235 13.09 5.52 -2.54
CA PHE A 235 12.89 6.49 -1.48
C PHE A 235 12.10 5.81 -0.36
N SER A 236 12.70 5.66 0.82
CA SER A 236 12.08 4.97 1.94
C SER A 236 11.96 5.87 3.16
N GLY A 237 11.00 5.53 4.02
CA GLY A 237 10.75 6.22 5.26
C GLY A 237 9.75 5.45 6.10
N SER A 238 9.34 6.04 7.21
CA SER A 238 8.36 5.45 8.09
C SER A 238 7.42 6.48 8.69
N PHE A 239 6.22 6.04 9.06
CA PHE A 239 5.25 6.84 9.81
C PHE A 239 4.38 5.96 10.70
N GLU A 240 3.79 6.57 11.71
CA GLU A 240 2.83 5.93 12.61
C GLU A 240 1.43 6.47 12.31
N ILE A 241 0.43 5.58 12.27
CA ILE A 241 -0.98 5.92 12.11
C ILE A 241 -1.52 6.34 13.47
N ASP A 242 -2.20 7.48 13.54
CA ASP A 242 -2.98 7.84 14.73
C ASP A 242 -4.22 6.94 14.82
N GLY A 243 -4.12 5.85 15.57
CA GLY A 243 -5.18 4.84 15.69
C GLY A 243 -6.46 5.34 16.40
N GLU A 244 -6.44 6.52 17.02
CA GLU A 244 -7.64 7.13 17.63
C GLU A 244 -8.34 8.10 16.68
N ALA A 245 -7.61 8.69 15.73
CA ALA A 245 -8.12 9.68 14.80
C ALA A 245 -8.41 9.11 13.39
N TRP A 246 -7.54 8.22 12.90
CA TRP A 246 -7.60 7.72 11.52
C TRP A 246 -8.13 6.30 11.47
N ASN A 247 -8.77 5.94 10.36
CA ASN A 247 -9.11 4.56 10.05
C ASN A 247 -7.94 3.86 9.32
N PRO A 248 -7.23 2.90 9.94
CA PRO A 248 -6.08 2.22 9.32
C PRO A 248 -6.42 1.50 8.01
N ASP A 249 -7.66 1.06 7.82
CA ASP A 249 -8.11 0.37 6.60
C ASP A 249 -8.19 1.33 5.40
N SER A 250 -8.30 2.63 5.67
CA SER A 250 -8.50 3.67 4.65
C SER A 250 -7.25 4.52 4.39
N VAL A 251 -6.11 4.16 4.99
CA VAL A 251 -4.84 4.86 4.78
C VAL A 251 -4.19 4.41 3.48
N LYS A 252 -3.74 5.38 2.68
CA LYS A 252 -3.01 5.14 1.43
C LYS A 252 -1.75 5.99 1.37
N ILE A 253 -0.77 5.54 0.60
CA ILE A 253 0.37 6.35 0.19
C ILE A 253 0.14 6.81 -1.25
N ILE A 254 0.32 8.10 -1.50
CA ILE A 254 0.36 8.68 -2.85
C ILE A 254 1.80 9.12 -3.11
N ALA A 255 2.39 8.65 -4.21
CA ALA A 255 3.70 9.09 -4.66
C ALA A 255 3.61 9.68 -6.06
N LEU A 256 4.29 10.79 -6.29
CA LEU A 256 4.27 11.49 -7.57
C LEU A 256 5.64 12.02 -7.98
N VAL A 257 5.86 12.14 -9.29
CA VAL A 257 7.02 12.81 -9.89
C VAL A 257 6.56 14.17 -10.40
N GLN A 258 7.07 15.25 -9.81
CA GLN A 258 6.73 16.63 -10.17
C GLN A 258 7.96 17.45 -10.51
N ASN A 259 7.82 18.31 -11.50
CA ASN A 259 8.82 19.32 -11.79
C ASN A 259 8.69 20.50 -10.83
N SER A 260 9.76 20.81 -10.10
CA SER A 260 9.74 21.86 -9.07
C SER A 260 9.72 23.30 -9.61
N VAL A 261 9.80 23.49 -10.93
CA VAL A 261 9.78 24.82 -11.59
C VAL A 261 8.47 25.05 -12.33
N THR A 262 8.01 24.05 -13.10
CA THR A 262 6.76 24.16 -13.88
C THR A 262 5.54 23.69 -13.12
N SER A 263 5.73 23.01 -11.98
CA SER A 263 4.69 22.34 -11.18
C SER A 263 4.00 21.18 -11.89
N GLU A 264 4.39 20.84 -13.13
CA GLU A 264 3.82 19.72 -13.88
C GLU A 264 4.12 18.39 -13.20
N ILE A 265 3.09 17.55 -13.09
CA ILE A 265 3.17 16.18 -12.58
C ILE A 265 3.29 15.24 -13.78
N PHE A 266 4.36 14.44 -13.78
CA PHE A 266 4.69 13.53 -14.87
C PHE A 266 4.17 12.11 -14.62
N GLN A 267 4.02 11.72 -13.36
CA GLN A 267 3.42 10.45 -12.98
C GLN A 267 2.92 10.53 -11.54
N VAL A 268 1.90 9.76 -11.22
CA VAL A 268 1.40 9.56 -9.87
C VAL A 268 0.95 8.11 -9.70
N GLN A 269 1.16 7.56 -8.51
CA GLN A 269 0.66 6.26 -8.10
C GLN A 269 0.11 6.37 -6.68
N GLU A 270 -0.91 5.58 -6.38
CA GLU A 270 -1.37 5.36 -5.00
C GLU A 270 -1.38 3.87 -4.66
N LYS A 271 -1.27 3.56 -3.37
CA LYS A 271 -1.36 2.20 -2.85
C LYS A 271 -1.93 2.24 -1.44
N ASN A 272 -2.93 1.40 -1.17
CA ASN A 272 -3.39 1.19 0.21
C ASN A 272 -2.31 0.43 0.98
N ILE A 273 -2.03 0.86 2.21
CA ILE A 273 -0.98 0.26 3.05
C ILE A 273 -1.27 -1.20 3.40
N ASN A 274 -2.54 -1.61 3.34
CA ASN A 274 -2.97 -2.97 3.60
C ASN A 274 -2.79 -3.88 2.38
N ASP A 275 -2.44 -3.33 1.22
CA ASP A 275 -2.22 -4.08 0.00
C ASP A 275 -0.73 -4.33 -0.30
N PHE A 276 0.17 -4.06 0.65
CA PHE A 276 1.60 -4.28 0.47
C PHE A 276 1.93 -5.78 0.31
N ASP A 277 2.81 -6.07 -0.65
CA ASP A 277 3.26 -7.40 -1.05
C ASP A 277 4.78 -7.29 -1.15
N TYR A 278 5.44 -7.38 0.01
CA TYR A 278 6.80 -6.87 0.22
C TYR A 278 7.83 -7.62 -0.64
N ASP A 279 7.67 -8.93 -0.75
CA ASP A 279 8.54 -9.82 -1.52
C ASP A 279 8.10 -10.00 -3.00
N GLN A 280 6.93 -9.47 -3.36
CA GLN A 280 6.34 -9.43 -4.70
C GLN A 280 6.00 -10.82 -5.25
N ASP A 281 5.51 -11.70 -4.38
CA ASP A 281 5.07 -13.03 -4.76
C ASP A 281 3.61 -13.10 -5.23
N GLY A 282 2.85 -12.03 -4.96
CA GLY A 282 1.44 -11.90 -5.31
C GLY A 282 0.48 -12.17 -4.15
N ILE A 283 0.98 -12.44 -2.95
CA ILE A 283 0.23 -12.56 -1.70
C ILE A 283 0.51 -11.34 -0.84
N ILE A 284 -0.52 -10.83 -0.17
CA ILE A 284 -0.47 -9.53 0.51
C ILE A 284 -0.27 -9.75 2.01
N GLY A 285 0.76 -9.10 2.55
CA GLY A 285 0.95 -8.84 3.99
C GLY A 285 0.52 -9.97 4.91
N ASN A 286 -0.62 -9.81 5.60
CA ASN A 286 -1.11 -10.74 6.61
C ASN A 286 -1.70 -12.04 6.07
N GLU A 287 -1.93 -12.15 4.76
CA GLU A 287 -2.30 -13.40 4.09
C GLU A 287 -1.06 -14.18 3.62
N ASP A 288 0.12 -13.56 3.69
CA ASP A 288 1.39 -14.14 3.27
C ASP A 288 2.10 -14.79 4.47
N ASN A 289 2.27 -16.10 4.42
CA ASN A 289 2.97 -16.86 5.45
C ASN A 289 4.51 -16.72 5.36
N CYS A 290 5.03 -15.97 4.37
CA CYS A 290 6.43 -15.59 4.26
C CYS A 290 6.62 -14.17 3.69
N VAL A 291 6.13 -13.16 4.41
CA VAL A 291 6.17 -11.72 4.06
C VAL A 291 7.48 -11.22 3.41
N ASP A 292 8.63 -11.78 3.77
CA ASP A 292 9.96 -11.38 3.29
C ASP A 292 10.58 -12.31 2.23
N VAL A 293 9.94 -13.44 1.88
CA VAL A 293 10.53 -14.52 1.08
C VAL A 293 9.55 -15.11 0.07
N TYR A 294 9.79 -14.79 -1.21
CA TYR A 294 8.96 -15.19 -2.35
C TYR A 294 8.49 -16.65 -2.31
N ASN A 295 7.18 -16.88 -2.12
CA ASN A 295 6.58 -18.19 -2.01
C ASN A 295 5.11 -18.24 -2.47
N PRO A 296 4.82 -18.01 -3.76
CA PRO A 296 3.46 -17.77 -4.28
C PRO A 296 2.48 -18.94 -4.14
N ASN A 297 2.98 -20.13 -3.79
CA ASN A 297 2.18 -21.31 -3.56
C ASN A 297 1.75 -21.47 -2.08
N GLN A 298 2.32 -20.65 -1.19
CA GLN A 298 2.04 -20.63 0.25
C GLN A 298 2.12 -22.04 0.87
N GLU A 299 3.09 -22.85 0.41
CA GLU A 299 3.31 -24.19 0.95
C GLU A 299 3.68 -24.06 2.43
N ASN A 300 3.03 -24.84 3.27
CA ASN A 300 3.26 -24.89 4.71
C ASN A 300 2.94 -26.33 5.15
N THR A 301 3.99 -27.14 5.26
CA THR A 301 3.86 -28.60 5.38
C THR A 301 3.35 -29.03 6.75
N ASP A 302 3.72 -28.32 7.81
CA ASP A 302 3.34 -28.62 9.19
C ASP A 302 2.16 -27.79 9.70
N ASN A 303 1.74 -26.76 8.95
CA ASN A 303 0.61 -25.86 9.22
C ASN A 303 0.83 -24.98 10.46
N ASP A 304 2.06 -24.52 10.69
CA ASP A 304 2.30 -23.43 11.63
C ASP A 304 2.03 -22.05 10.98
N GLU A 305 2.53 -20.95 11.56
CA GLU A 305 2.31 -19.60 11.02
C GLU A 305 3.31 -19.22 9.92
N LEU A 306 4.34 -20.03 9.66
CA LEU A 306 5.41 -19.78 8.70
C LEU A 306 5.27 -20.69 7.48
N GLY A 307 5.54 -20.15 6.29
CA GLY A 307 5.59 -20.96 5.07
C GLY A 307 6.90 -21.74 4.96
N ASP A 308 6.86 -22.85 4.21
CA ASP A 308 8.00 -23.74 3.97
C ASP A 308 9.26 -23.03 3.45
N ALA A 309 9.09 -21.85 2.83
CA ALA A 309 10.17 -21.04 2.24
C ALA A 309 10.93 -20.18 3.26
N CYS A 310 10.25 -19.72 4.31
CA CYS A 310 10.80 -18.85 5.35
C CYS A 310 10.86 -19.54 6.72
N ASP A 311 10.26 -20.73 6.83
CA ASP A 311 10.41 -21.56 8.01
C ASP A 311 11.87 -22.02 8.13
N ILE A 312 12.52 -21.53 9.18
CA ILE A 312 13.89 -21.88 9.54
C ILE A 312 13.96 -23.16 10.38
N CYS A 313 12.80 -23.64 10.81
CA CYS A 313 12.58 -24.90 11.50
C CYS A 313 12.41 -26.01 10.49
N ASP A 314 12.45 -27.27 10.96
CA ASP A 314 12.12 -28.34 10.04
C ASP A 314 10.62 -28.28 9.75
N ASN A 315 10.26 -28.34 8.47
CA ASN A 315 8.88 -28.29 7.97
C ASN A 315 8.08 -29.57 8.32
N ALA A 316 8.51 -30.33 9.34
CA ALA A 316 7.86 -31.54 9.82
C ALA A 316 7.46 -31.44 11.29
N SER A 317 7.82 -30.36 11.99
CA SER A 317 7.60 -30.15 13.41
C SER A 317 6.91 -28.80 13.62
N VAL A 318 5.79 -28.76 14.33
CA VAL A 318 5.00 -27.53 14.47
C VAL A 318 5.55 -26.68 15.61
N TRP A 319 6.17 -25.54 15.33
CA TRP A 319 6.70 -24.63 16.35
C TRP A 319 5.83 -23.38 16.48
N VAL A 320 4.86 -23.44 17.39
CA VAL A 320 3.95 -22.31 17.68
C VAL A 320 3.96 -21.95 19.16
N SER A 321 3.54 -20.74 19.52
CA SER A 321 3.40 -20.33 20.92
C SER A 321 2.55 -21.35 21.70
N GLY A 322 3.17 -22.05 22.65
CA GLY A 322 2.55 -23.24 23.25
C GLY A 322 3.30 -24.55 23.00
N ASN A 323 3.64 -24.86 21.76
CA ASN A 323 4.28 -26.12 21.38
C ASN A 323 5.80 -25.96 21.30
N ILE A 324 6.41 -25.62 22.44
CA ILE A 324 7.82 -25.22 22.55
C ILE A 324 8.77 -26.39 22.28
N ASN A 325 8.31 -27.63 22.34
CA ASN A 325 9.13 -28.81 21.99
C ASN A 325 8.98 -29.27 20.53
N GLY A 326 8.08 -28.65 19.75
CA GLY A 326 7.83 -28.95 18.34
C GLY A 326 7.12 -30.28 18.09
N GLU A 327 6.59 -30.96 19.13
CA GLU A 327 5.99 -32.28 18.95
C GLU A 327 4.65 -32.21 18.22
N VAL A 328 4.44 -33.16 17.31
CA VAL A 328 3.19 -33.32 16.56
C VAL A 328 2.62 -34.70 16.80
N ASP A 329 1.31 -34.74 17.06
CA ASP A 329 0.52 -35.95 17.18
C ASP A 329 0.38 -36.66 15.83
N ILE A 330 -0.07 -37.92 15.87
CA ILE A 330 -0.18 -38.79 14.70
C ILE A 330 -1.17 -38.24 13.65
N ASP A 331 -2.13 -37.44 14.06
CA ASP A 331 -3.11 -36.76 13.22
C ASP A 331 -2.70 -35.34 12.79
N GLN A 332 -1.41 -34.99 12.96
CA GLN A 332 -0.84 -33.68 12.61
C GLN A 332 -1.43 -32.51 13.40
N THR A 333 -2.01 -32.79 14.57
CA THR A 333 -2.28 -31.76 15.59
C THR A 333 -1.13 -31.69 16.58
N TYR A 334 -1.09 -30.66 17.41
CA TYR A 334 -0.16 -30.58 18.53
C TYR A 334 -0.92 -30.45 19.85
N THR A 335 -0.28 -30.83 20.95
CA THR A 335 -0.85 -30.75 22.29
C THR A 335 0.09 -29.99 23.20
N ILE A 336 -0.34 -28.82 23.70
CA ILE A 336 0.43 -28.05 24.68
C ILE A 336 0.40 -28.79 26.02
N ASP A 337 1.55 -29.26 26.50
CA ASP A 337 1.63 -30.06 27.71
C ASP A 337 2.86 -29.76 28.59
N ILE A 338 3.15 -30.69 29.50
CA ILE A 338 4.22 -30.52 30.47
C ILE A 338 5.61 -30.58 29.82
N PHE A 339 5.76 -31.22 28.67
CA PHE A 339 7.03 -31.33 27.96
C PHE A 339 7.42 -30.01 27.31
N ASP A 340 6.46 -29.19 26.88
CA ASP A 340 6.72 -27.81 26.45
C ASP A 340 7.24 -26.96 27.61
N LEU A 341 6.60 -27.07 28.79
CA LEU A 341 7.04 -26.36 29.99
C LEU A 341 8.45 -26.79 30.41
N LEU A 342 8.78 -28.07 30.28
CA LEU A 342 10.14 -28.57 30.56
C LEU A 342 11.16 -28.00 29.58
N THR A 343 10.79 -27.92 28.30
CA THR A 343 11.65 -27.33 27.27
C THR A 343 11.89 -25.85 27.51
N LEU A 344 10.83 -25.09 27.85
CA LEU A 344 10.94 -23.70 28.27
C LEU A 344 11.83 -23.54 29.52
N SER A 345 11.68 -24.41 30.51
CA SER A 345 12.52 -24.40 31.70
C SER A 345 14.00 -24.64 31.37
N ASP A 346 14.30 -25.49 30.39
CA ASP A 346 15.67 -25.75 29.96
C ASP A 346 16.27 -24.49 29.29
N PHE A 347 15.52 -23.80 28.42
CA PHE A 347 15.94 -22.53 27.82
C PHE A 347 16.22 -21.46 28.87
N VAL A 348 15.30 -21.26 29.83
CA VAL A 348 15.49 -20.30 30.94
C VAL A 348 16.71 -20.65 31.80
N SER A 349 17.04 -21.93 31.94
CA SER A 349 18.21 -22.39 32.71
C SER A 349 19.54 -22.31 31.95
N GLY A 350 19.50 -22.02 30.64
CA GLY A 350 20.66 -21.99 29.75
C GLY A 350 21.26 -23.37 29.51
N SER A 351 20.47 -24.44 29.64
CA SER A 351 20.93 -25.82 29.42
C SER A 351 20.81 -26.30 27.96
N SER A 352 20.13 -25.53 27.12
CA SER A 352 19.89 -25.78 25.70
C SER A 352 20.52 -24.70 24.81
N GLU A 353 20.79 -25.04 23.55
CA GLU A 353 21.35 -24.11 22.57
C GLU A 353 20.29 -23.05 22.20
N PRO A 354 20.64 -21.75 22.17
CA PRO A 354 19.73 -20.67 21.77
C PRO A 354 19.25 -20.73 20.31
N GLU A 355 19.91 -21.55 19.48
CA GLU A 355 19.62 -21.70 18.05
C GLU A 355 18.54 -22.76 17.77
N ALA A 356 17.87 -23.29 18.80
CA ALA A 356 16.74 -24.21 18.61
C ALA A 356 15.45 -23.42 18.29
N CYS A 357 14.63 -23.93 17.38
CA CYS A 357 13.33 -23.35 17.02
C CYS A 357 12.43 -23.05 18.21
N GLY A 358 12.36 -23.97 19.17
CA GLY A 358 11.64 -23.75 20.43
C GLY A 358 12.10 -22.51 21.21
N TYR A 359 13.38 -22.11 21.09
CA TYR A 359 13.89 -20.93 21.76
C TYR A 359 13.26 -19.64 21.23
N GLN A 360 13.06 -19.52 19.91
CA GLN A 360 12.54 -18.30 19.30
C GLN A 360 11.08 -18.02 19.69
N ILE A 361 10.30 -19.08 19.90
CA ILE A 361 8.89 -19.00 20.34
C ILE A 361 8.72 -19.11 21.87
N SER A 362 9.82 -19.10 22.64
CA SER A 362 9.81 -19.24 24.10
C SER A 362 9.58 -17.94 24.86
N ASP A 363 9.53 -16.79 24.17
CA ASP A 363 9.16 -15.50 24.76
C ASP A 363 7.64 -15.36 24.80
N ILE A 364 7.03 -16.01 25.79
CA ILE A 364 5.57 -16.16 25.91
C ILE A 364 4.89 -14.85 26.32
N ASN A 365 5.64 -13.92 26.91
CA ASN A 365 5.12 -12.63 27.34
C ASN A 365 5.47 -11.47 26.38
N GLU A 366 6.25 -11.75 25.33
CA GLU A 366 6.67 -10.82 24.29
C GLU A 366 7.45 -9.60 24.82
N ASP A 367 8.22 -9.75 25.92
CA ASP A 367 9.06 -8.68 26.47
C ASP A 367 10.47 -8.62 25.86
N GLY A 368 10.76 -9.51 24.91
CA GLY A 368 12.04 -9.66 24.24
C GLY A 368 13.05 -10.49 25.02
N SER A 369 12.64 -11.17 26.11
CA SER A 369 13.54 -11.96 26.96
C SER A 369 12.94 -13.23 27.53
N ILE A 370 13.60 -14.37 27.28
CA ILE A 370 13.18 -15.66 27.83
C ILE A 370 13.63 -15.78 29.30
N SER A 371 12.67 -15.84 30.21
CA SER A 371 12.89 -15.72 31.65
C SER A 371 11.90 -16.56 32.48
N LEU A 372 12.05 -16.48 33.81
CA LEU A 372 11.09 -17.08 34.74
C LEU A 372 9.66 -16.50 34.59
N LEU A 373 9.51 -15.31 34.00
CA LEU A 373 8.20 -14.70 33.78
C LEU A 373 7.40 -15.48 32.72
N ASP A 374 8.08 -15.93 31.66
CA ASP A 374 7.50 -16.77 30.60
C ASP A 374 6.99 -18.09 31.15
N ILE A 375 7.75 -18.72 32.04
CA ILE A 375 7.30 -19.94 32.74
C ILE A 375 5.99 -19.69 33.50
N PHE A 376 5.87 -18.57 34.21
CA PHE A 376 4.63 -18.27 34.94
C PHE A 376 3.45 -18.04 34.01
N GLN A 377 3.67 -17.35 32.90
CA GLN A 377 2.65 -17.07 31.90
C GLN A 377 2.22 -18.36 31.19
N PHE A 378 3.18 -19.21 30.84
CA PHE A 378 2.95 -20.51 30.20
C PHE A 378 2.18 -21.48 31.10
N VAL A 379 2.52 -21.54 32.40
CA VAL A 379 1.72 -22.31 33.36
C VAL A 379 0.29 -21.76 33.45
N ALA A 380 0.11 -20.44 33.38
CA ALA A 380 -1.22 -19.85 33.39
C ALA A 380 -2.03 -20.20 32.14
N LEU A 381 -1.38 -20.33 30.96
CA LEU A 381 -1.97 -20.84 29.72
C LEU A 381 -2.46 -22.28 29.91
N ILE A 382 -1.57 -23.21 30.28
CA ILE A 382 -1.92 -24.63 30.52
C ILE A 382 -3.06 -24.79 31.52
N MET A 383 -3.08 -23.97 32.58
CA MET A 383 -4.09 -24.06 33.63
C MET A 383 -5.47 -23.54 33.21
N GLN A 384 -5.55 -22.71 32.17
CA GLN A 384 -6.82 -22.14 31.68
C GLN A 384 -7.55 -23.06 30.70
N GLY A 385 -6.88 -24.12 30.22
CA GLY A 385 -7.38 -25.01 29.17
C GLY A 385 -7.27 -24.32 27.82
#